data_AF-T0ZAB1-F1
#
_entry.id   AF-T0ZAB1-F1
#
_cell.length_a   1.000
_cell.length_b   1.000
_cell.length_c   1.000
_cell.angle_alpha   90.00
_cell.angle_beta   90.00
_cell.angle_gamma   90.00
#
_symmetry.space_group_name_H-M   'P 1'
#
loop_
_entity.id
_entity.type
_entity.pdbx_description
1 polymer ?
#
loop_
_entity_poly.entity_id
_entity_poly.type
_entity_poly.pdbx_seq_one_letter_code
_entity_poly.pdbx_strand_id
1 'polypeptide(L)'
;MISRELETEILRLYHAEHWRIGTLARQLNIHHDTVRRVLMQAGIPAAEQSARGSISDPFVPFIQDTLARYPSLRASRLYDMVRERGYPGRPDHFRAIVARYRPRPPPRRICGLRTLPGDQGQCDWAHFGRFAVGRRCGR
;
A
#
# COMPACT_ATOMS: atom_id res chain seq x y z
N MET A 1 -8.36 -35.63 -7.10
CA MET A 1 -9.60 -35.60 -7.91
C MET A 1 -10.75 -35.84 -6.93
N ILE A 2 -11.76 -34.97 -6.88
CA ILE A 2 -12.87 -35.14 -5.92
C ILE A 2 -13.86 -36.14 -6.54
N SER A 3 -14.54 -36.96 -5.72
CA SER A 3 -15.61 -37.83 -6.21
C SER A 3 -16.81 -37.00 -6.70
N ARG A 4 -17.44 -37.43 -7.80
CA ARG A 4 -18.63 -36.78 -8.39
C ARG A 4 -19.81 -36.75 -7.43
N GLU A 5 -19.88 -37.72 -6.52
CA GLU A 5 -20.88 -37.76 -5.43
C GLU A 5 -20.73 -36.56 -4.50
N LEU A 6 -19.48 -36.26 -4.13
CA LEU A 6 -19.14 -35.18 -3.21
C LEU A 6 -19.38 -33.81 -3.86
N GLU A 7 -19.13 -33.67 -5.16
CA GLU A 7 -19.51 -32.47 -5.92
C GLU A 7 -21.02 -32.24 -5.93
N THR A 8 -21.80 -33.31 -6.13
CA THR A 8 -23.26 -33.25 -6.14
C THR A 8 -23.81 -32.89 -4.75
N GLU A 9 -23.22 -33.47 -3.69
CA GLU A 9 -23.56 -33.15 -2.30
C GLU A 9 -23.32 -31.67 -1.98
N ILE A 10 -22.16 -31.12 -2.40
CA ILE A 10 -21.83 -29.69 -2.22
C ILE A 10 -22.88 -28.80 -2.91
N LEU A 11 -23.22 -29.11 -4.17
CA LEU A 11 -24.20 -28.34 -4.93
C LEU A 11 -25.60 -28.43 -4.32
N ARG A 12 -26.02 -29.64 -3.90
CA ARG A 12 -27.31 -29.84 -3.24
C ARG A 12 -27.40 -29.03 -1.95
N LEU A 13 -26.41 -29.10 -1.07
CA LEU A 13 -26.40 -28.36 0.19
C LEU A 13 -26.32 -26.84 -0.04
N TYR A 14 -25.60 -26.40 -1.07
CA TYR A 14 -25.53 -24.98 -1.44
C TYR A 14 -26.87 -24.45 -2.00
N HIS A 15 -27.55 -25.22 -2.85
CA HIS A 15 -28.82 -24.79 -3.46
C HIS A 15 -30.04 -24.97 -2.55
N ALA A 16 -30.11 -26.07 -1.79
CA ALA A 16 -31.27 -26.38 -0.94
C ALA A 16 -31.25 -25.59 0.37
N GLU A 17 -30.07 -25.42 0.98
CA GLU A 17 -29.95 -24.87 2.33
C GLU A 17 -29.20 -23.53 2.37
N HIS A 18 -28.67 -23.05 1.23
CA HIS A 18 -27.91 -21.80 1.12
C HIS A 18 -26.72 -21.69 2.09
N TRP A 19 -26.05 -22.81 2.35
CA TRP A 19 -24.93 -22.85 3.27
C TRP A 19 -23.72 -22.06 2.74
N ARG A 20 -23.02 -21.38 3.67
CA ARG A 20 -21.77 -20.69 3.37
C ARG A 20 -20.65 -21.69 3.09
N ILE A 21 -19.68 -21.29 2.25
CA ILE A 21 -18.50 -22.09 1.89
C ILE A 21 -17.77 -22.65 3.13
N GLY A 22 -17.60 -21.83 4.18
CA GLY A 22 -16.97 -22.26 5.43
C GLY A 22 -17.77 -23.31 6.21
N THR A 23 -19.11 -23.24 6.15
CA THR A 23 -19.99 -24.22 6.78
C THR A 23 -19.92 -25.57 6.06
N LEU A 24 -19.95 -25.54 4.72
CA LEU A 24 -19.78 -26.74 3.88
C LEU A 24 -18.42 -27.40 4.10
N ALA A 25 -17.35 -26.60 4.16
CA ALA A 25 -16.00 -27.08 4.43
C ALA A 25 -15.90 -27.83 5.77
N ARG A 26 -16.52 -27.29 6.82
CA ARG A 26 -16.51 -27.89 8.16
C ARG A 26 -17.37 -29.16 8.23
N GLN A 27 -18.52 -29.18 7.57
CA GLN A 27 -19.44 -30.33 7.62
C GLN A 27 -18.91 -31.52 6.81
N LEU A 28 -18.39 -31.25 5.61
CA LEU A 28 -17.88 -32.28 4.70
C LEU A 28 -16.40 -32.61 4.97
N ASN A 29 -15.79 -31.97 5.98
CA ASN A 29 -14.39 -32.12 6.37
C ASN A 29 -13.41 -31.98 5.19
N ILE A 30 -13.65 -30.97 4.34
CA ILE A 30 -12.84 -30.66 3.15
C ILE A 30 -12.32 -29.24 3.22
N HIS A 31 -11.18 -28.99 2.57
CA HIS A 31 -10.62 -27.65 2.48
C HIS A 31 -11.59 -26.70 1.77
N HIS A 32 -11.73 -25.48 2.28
CA HIS A 32 -12.65 -24.47 1.74
C HIS A 32 -12.36 -24.09 0.28
N ASP A 33 -11.11 -24.21 -0.17
CA ASP A 33 -10.74 -24.01 -1.58
C ASP A 33 -11.33 -25.08 -2.49
N THR A 34 -11.46 -26.32 -2.00
CA THR A 34 -12.08 -27.42 -2.72
C THR A 34 -13.55 -27.11 -3.00
N VAL A 35 -14.28 -26.66 -1.98
CA VAL A 35 -15.68 -26.20 -2.10
C VAL A 35 -15.77 -25.02 -3.05
N ARG A 36 -14.89 -24.02 -2.90
CA ARG A 36 -14.85 -22.84 -3.77
C ARG A 36 -14.65 -23.23 -5.23
N ARG A 37 -13.73 -24.16 -5.52
CA ARG A 37 -13.44 -24.64 -6.87
C ARG A 37 -14.66 -25.34 -7.49
N VAL A 38 -15.32 -26.21 -6.73
CA VAL A 38 -16.53 -26.91 -7.21
C VAL A 38 -17.65 -25.92 -7.54
N LEU A 39 -17.88 -24.93 -6.67
CA LEU A 39 -18.86 -23.87 -6.92
C LEU A 39 -18.52 -23.02 -8.15
N MET A 40 -17.24 -22.65 -8.34
CA MET A 40 -16.79 -21.94 -9.54
C MET A 40 -16.98 -22.77 -10.82
N GLN A 41 -16.66 -24.07 -10.77
CA GLN A 41 -16.86 -24.99 -11.91
C GLN A 41 -18.34 -25.15 -12.27
N ALA A 42 -19.23 -25.08 -11.29
CA ALA A 42 -20.68 -25.08 -11.49
C ALA A 42 -21.24 -23.72 -11.95
N GLY A 43 -20.39 -22.72 -12.20
CA GLY A 43 -20.81 -21.40 -12.68
C GLY A 43 -21.41 -20.49 -11.61
N ILE A 44 -21.30 -20.86 -10.33
CA ILE A 44 -21.73 -20.03 -9.21
C ILE A 44 -20.57 -19.06 -8.91
N PRO A 45 -20.75 -17.75 -9.11
CA PRO A 45 -19.72 -16.79 -8.75
C PRO A 45 -19.48 -16.96 -7.25
N ALA A 46 -18.24 -17.29 -6.89
CA ALA A 46 -17.85 -17.34 -5.49
C ALA A 46 -18.15 -15.97 -4.92
N ALA A 47 -19.22 -15.87 -4.11
CA ALA A 47 -19.71 -14.61 -3.58
C ALA A 47 -18.49 -13.85 -3.07
N GLU A 48 -18.15 -12.76 -3.77
CA GLU A 48 -17.08 -11.88 -3.37
C GLU A 48 -17.35 -11.63 -1.91
N GLN A 49 -16.40 -12.00 -1.05
CA GLN A 49 -16.52 -11.67 0.35
C GLN A 49 -16.65 -10.16 0.36
N SER A 50 -17.88 -9.68 0.53
CA SER A 50 -18.20 -8.27 0.56
C SER A 50 -17.38 -7.78 1.73
N ALA A 51 -16.22 -7.18 1.42
CA ALA A 51 -15.32 -6.68 2.42
C ALA A 51 -16.19 -5.77 3.27
N ARG A 52 -16.38 -6.15 4.55
CA ARG A 52 -17.23 -5.39 5.45
C ARG A 52 -16.77 -3.95 5.34
N GLY A 53 -17.69 -3.06 4.99
CA GLY A 53 -17.38 -1.65 4.82
C GLY A 53 -16.62 -1.18 6.06
N SER A 54 -15.43 -0.65 5.86
CA SER A 54 -14.66 -0.10 6.97
C SER A 54 -15.40 1.12 7.52
N ILE A 55 -15.23 1.37 8.81
CA ILE A 55 -15.72 2.59 9.49
C ILE A 55 -15.21 3.86 8.78
N SER A 56 -14.10 3.74 8.05
CA SER A 56 -13.51 4.81 7.26
C SER A 56 -14.14 5.04 5.89
N ASP A 57 -14.92 4.10 5.36
CA ASP A 57 -15.41 4.13 3.97
C ASP A 57 -16.24 5.37 3.63
N PRO A 58 -17.15 5.85 4.52
CA PRO A 58 -17.89 7.08 4.26
C PRO A 58 -17.00 8.32 4.13
N PHE A 59 -15.80 8.27 4.71
CA PHE A 59 -14.86 9.40 4.75
C PHE A 59 -13.77 9.31 3.68
N VAL A 60 -13.67 8.19 2.96
CA VAL A 60 -12.67 8.00 1.89
C VAL A 60 -12.75 9.08 0.80
N PRO A 61 -13.93 9.48 0.28
CA PRO A 61 -14.00 10.53 -0.74
C PRO A 61 -13.40 11.85 -0.24
N PHE A 62 -13.74 12.24 0.99
CA PHE A 62 -13.22 13.45 1.61
C PHE A 62 -11.68 13.41 1.80
N ILE A 63 -11.14 12.24 2.19
CA ILE A 63 -9.70 12.03 2.34
C ILE A 63 -9.01 12.22 0.98
N GLN A 64 -9.54 11.62 -0.08
CA GLN A 64 -8.97 11.72 -1.44
C GLN A 64 -9.02 13.16 -1.96
N ASP A 65 -10.16 13.83 -1.86
CA ASP A 65 -10.32 15.24 -2.30
C ASP A 65 -9.40 16.20 -1.55
N THR A 66 -9.17 15.95 -0.26
CA THR A 66 -8.30 16.80 0.55
C THR A 66 -6.84 16.54 0.23
N LEU A 67 -6.43 15.29 0.02
CA LEU A 67 -5.06 14.94 -0.37
C LEU A 67 -4.74 15.36 -1.81
N ALA A 68 -5.72 15.37 -2.71
CA ALA A 68 -5.58 15.89 -4.06
C ALA A 68 -5.28 17.40 -4.05
N ARG A 69 -5.98 18.15 -3.19
CA ARG A 69 -5.75 19.60 -3.00
C ARG A 69 -4.46 19.91 -2.22
N TYR A 70 -4.16 19.11 -1.20
CA TYR A 70 -3.05 19.33 -0.28
C TYR A 70 -2.23 18.05 -0.04
N PRO A 71 -1.37 17.65 -1.00
CA PRO A 71 -0.63 16.38 -0.93
C PRO A 71 0.40 16.33 0.23
N SER A 72 0.86 17.47 0.73
CA SER A 72 1.77 17.59 1.88
C SER A 72 1.05 17.60 3.24
N LEU A 73 -0.29 17.59 3.28
CA LEU A 73 -1.05 17.72 4.52
C LEU A 73 -0.78 16.56 5.48
N ARG A 74 -0.55 16.88 6.76
CA ARG A 74 -0.28 15.87 7.79
C ARG A 74 -1.53 15.03 8.05
N ALA A 75 -1.35 13.71 8.20
CA ALA A 75 -2.44 12.80 8.51
C ALA A 75 -3.11 13.10 9.85
N SER A 76 -2.39 13.69 10.82
CA SER A 76 -2.97 14.19 12.07
C SER A 76 -3.98 15.32 11.84
N ARG A 77 -3.65 16.29 10.98
CA ARG A 77 -4.58 17.39 10.68
C ARG A 77 -5.81 16.88 9.95
N LEU A 78 -5.60 15.95 9.00
CA LEU A 78 -6.68 15.29 8.30
C LEU A 78 -7.58 14.51 9.29
N TYR A 79 -7.00 13.86 10.30
CA TYR A 79 -7.75 13.15 11.34
C TYR A 79 -8.65 14.09 12.14
N ASP A 80 -8.13 15.25 12.57
CA ASP A 80 -8.94 16.23 13.30
C ASP A 80 -10.14 16.71 12.47
N MET A 81 -9.91 16.99 11.18
CA MET A 81 -10.96 17.37 10.24
C MET A 81 -12.05 16.30 10.08
N VAL A 82 -11.68 15.01 10.06
CA VAL A 82 -12.65 13.91 9.92
C VAL A 82 -13.31 13.60 11.27
N ARG A 83 -12.61 13.80 12.38
CA ARG A 83 -13.14 13.67 13.74
C ARG A 83 -14.24 14.70 14.01
N GLU A 84 -14.06 15.94 13.57
CA GLU A 84 -15.12 16.97 13.61
C GLU A 84 -16.36 16.57 12.80
N ARG A 85 -16.20 15.72 11.79
CA ARG A 85 -17.28 15.16 10.97
C ARG A 85 -17.88 13.86 11.52
N GLY A 86 -17.46 13.42 12.72
CA GLY A 86 -18.05 12.28 13.43
C GLY A 86 -17.33 10.94 13.22
N TYR A 87 -16.06 10.91 12.81
CA TYR A 87 -15.32 9.64 12.71
C TYR A 87 -15.04 9.01 14.09
N PRO A 88 -15.51 7.78 14.35
CA PRO A 88 -15.39 7.13 15.66
C PRO A 88 -14.10 6.30 15.81
N GLY A 89 -13.26 6.22 14.77
CA GLY A 89 -12.06 5.39 14.75
C GLY A 89 -10.85 6.04 15.44
N ARG A 90 -9.86 5.19 15.75
CA ARG A 90 -8.59 5.60 16.36
C ARG A 90 -7.66 6.27 15.33
N PRO A 91 -6.80 7.22 15.77
CA PRO A 91 -5.88 7.93 14.89
C PRO A 91 -4.86 7.00 14.21
N ASP A 92 -4.44 5.92 14.86
CA ASP A 92 -3.44 4.99 14.30
C ASP A 92 -4.00 4.21 13.09
N HIS A 93 -5.22 3.70 13.22
CA HIS A 93 -5.93 3.06 12.12
C HIS A 93 -6.18 4.03 10.97
N PHE A 94 -6.58 5.26 11.30
CA PHE A 94 -6.79 6.31 10.31
C PHE A 94 -5.51 6.65 9.52
N ARG A 95 -4.36 6.78 10.20
CA ARG A 95 -3.06 7.03 9.54
C ARG A 95 -2.70 5.90 8.57
N ALA A 96 -2.95 4.65 8.95
CA ALA A 96 -2.70 3.50 8.07
C ALA A 96 -3.59 3.53 6.81
N ILE A 97 -4.85 3.97 6.93
CA ILE A 97 -5.76 4.15 5.79
C ILE A 97 -5.26 5.29 4.90
N VAL A 98 -4.95 6.46 5.47
CA VAL A 98 -4.47 7.64 4.73
C VAL A 98 -3.19 7.33 3.94
N ALA A 99 -2.29 6.52 4.50
CA ALA A 99 -1.06 6.11 3.82
C ALA A 99 -1.31 5.35 2.51
N ARG A 100 -2.44 4.63 2.39
CA ARG A 100 -2.81 3.92 1.15
C ARG A 100 -3.27 4.85 0.04
N TYR A 101 -3.86 6.00 0.40
CA TYR A 101 -4.39 6.98 -0.55
C TYR A 101 -3.41 8.10 -0.88
N ARG A 102 -2.28 8.20 -0.18
CA ARG A 102 -1.31 9.27 -0.43
C ARG A 102 -0.61 9.04 -1.77
N PRO A 103 -0.63 10.01 -2.70
CA PRO A 103 0.13 9.89 -3.93
C PRO A 103 1.61 9.78 -3.58
N ARG A 104 2.30 8.79 -4.14
CA ARG A 104 3.75 8.66 -3.97
C ARG A 104 4.41 9.85 -4.68
N PRO A 105 5.34 10.56 -4.02
CA PRO A 105 6.09 11.61 -4.70
C PRO A 105 6.82 11.00 -5.89
N PRO A 106 6.88 11.70 -7.03
CA PRO A 106 7.65 11.22 -8.17
C PRO A 106 9.11 11.01 -7.72
N PRO A 107 9.79 9.98 -8.24
CA PRO A 107 11.18 9.77 -7.93
C PRO A 107 11.95 11.05 -8.27
N ARG A 108 12.74 11.53 -7.31
CA ARG A 108 13.60 12.69 -7.52
C ARG A 108 14.47 12.39 -8.74
N ARG A 109 14.38 13.22 -9.78
CA ARG A 109 15.26 13.10 -10.94
C ARG A 109 16.67 13.48 -10.51
N ILE A 110 17.48 12.46 -10.22
CA ILE A 110 18.92 12.63 -10.04
C ILE A 110 19.51 12.49 -11.45
N CYS A 111 19.98 13.59 -12.02
CA CYS A 111 20.80 13.51 -13.22
C CYS A 111 22.18 13.02 -12.79
N GLY A 112 22.52 11.78 -13.15
CA GLY A 112 23.86 11.25 -12.94
C GLY A 112 24.80 11.83 -13.99
N LEU A 113 25.78 12.62 -13.56
CA LEU A 113 26.85 13.06 -14.44
C LEU A 113 27.85 11.89 -14.59
N ARG A 114 28.07 11.43 -15.83
CA ARG A 114 29.16 10.49 -16.16
C ARG A 114 30.26 11.27 -16.83
N THR A 115 31.47 11.19 -16.30
CA THR A 115 32.67 11.83 -16.86
C THR A 115 33.71 10.76 -17.15
N LEU A 116 34.44 10.93 -18.26
CA LEU A 116 35.55 10.02 -18.57
C LEU A 116 36.71 10.27 -17.59
N PRO A 117 37.63 9.29 -17.42
CA PRO A 117 38.86 9.52 -16.69
C PRO A 117 39.60 10.73 -17.28
N GLY A 118 39.78 11.80 -16.47
CA GLY A 118 40.45 13.04 -16.88
C GLY A 118 39.53 14.20 -17.29
N ASP A 119 38.22 14.01 -17.44
CA ASP A 119 37.27 15.09 -17.83
C ASP A 119 36.98 16.10 -16.71
N GLN A 120 37.26 15.74 -15.44
CA GLN A 120 37.05 16.62 -14.29
C GLN A 120 38.30 16.68 -13.42
N GLY A 121 38.75 17.91 -13.16
CA GLY A 121 39.69 18.23 -12.08
C GLY A 121 38.95 18.98 -10.98
N GLN A 122 38.97 18.45 -9.77
CA GLN A 122 38.52 19.21 -8.60
C GLN A 122 39.70 20.01 -8.06
N CYS A 123 39.54 21.32 -7.95
CA CYS A 123 40.47 22.19 -7.24
C CYS A 123 39.73 22.81 -6.06
N ASP A 124 40.15 22.45 -4.85
CA ASP A 124 39.69 23.12 -3.65
C ASP A 124 40.27 24.54 -3.61
N TRP A 125 39.44 25.51 -3.26
CA TRP A 125 39.92 26.85 -3.02
C TRP A 125 40.65 26.89 -1.68
N ALA A 126 41.92 27.30 -1.71
CA ALA A 126 42.71 27.51 -0.51
C ALA A 126 43.17 28.96 -0.44
N HIS A 127 42.91 29.61 0.69
CA HIS A 127 43.32 30.98 0.96
C HIS A 127 44.47 30.97 1.98
N PHE A 128 45.70 31.15 1.50
CA PHE A 128 46.91 31.12 2.33
C PHE A 128 47.40 32.53 2.71
N GLY A 129 46.54 33.39 3.26
CA GLY A 129 46.92 34.66 3.89
C GLY A 129 48.01 35.46 3.14
N ARG A 130 48.95 36.06 3.88
CA ARG A 130 50.18 36.65 3.32
C ARG A 130 51.38 35.98 3.95
N PHE A 131 52.21 35.31 3.15
CA PHE A 131 53.47 34.71 3.58
C PHE A 131 54.64 35.36 2.86
N ALA A 132 55.74 35.58 3.59
CA ALA A 132 56.96 36.15 3.02
C ALA A 132 57.74 35.05 2.29
N VAL A 133 57.90 35.18 0.97
CA VAL A 133 58.67 34.25 0.14
C VAL A 133 60.12 34.73 0.02
N GLY A 134 61.04 33.92 0.56
CA GLY A 134 62.48 34.02 0.30
C GLY A 134 63.35 34.26 1.54
N ARG A 135 64.25 33.32 1.82
CA ARG A 135 65.62 33.65 2.24
C ARG A 135 66.56 32.95 1.27
N ARG A 136 67.46 33.72 0.67
CA ARG A 136 68.49 33.24 -0.25
C ARG A 136 69.43 32.30 0.52
N CYS A 137 69.56 31.04 0.10
CA CYS A 137 70.61 30.16 0.62
C CYS A 137 71.98 30.74 0.22
N GLY A 138 72.80 31.08 1.21
CA GLY A 138 74.23 31.35 1.04
C GLY A 138 74.99 30.04 0.87
N ARG A 139 76.03 30.08 0.03
CA ARG A 139 77.03 29.01 -0.15
C ARG A 139 77.75 28.69 1.15
#